data_AF-A0A5C3L2P4-F1
#
_entry.id   AF-A0A5C3L2P4-F1
#
_cell.length_a   1.000
_cell.length_b   1.000
_cell.length_c   1.000
_cell.angle_alpha   90.00
_cell.angle_beta   90.00
_cell.angle_gamma   90.00
#
_symmetry.space_group_name_H-M   'P 1'
#
loop_
_entity.id
_entity.type
_entity.pdbx_description
1 polymer ?
#
loop_
_entity_poly.entity_id
_entity_poly.type
_entity_poly.pdbx_seq_one_letter_code
_entity_poly.pdbx_strand_id
1 'polypeptide(L)'
;MNHGFTQDSSASATSLLSDNDKRGSTMSRQSQIAAKYSLPPAPQSWGLPLTMDHIEADDGLHNPDPSRDRKNDGGGHIFTARGLANLGCIASLVLAIVMLFAGYPVISFFTKSEPTTQGGFNLGGINATGQIPTFVRRVGLIDPDTPDSARTRTSYTPGREELFDLVFSDEFNEEGRSFYPGDDPYWEAVDLHYWGTNDLEWYDPSGATTSAGALQLTLSRADPISNHNLSYKSGMVQTWNKFCFTGGILEASIRLPGNTNAAGLWPAVWAMGNLGRAGYGGSLDGMWPYSYDSCDVGTLANQTDPGTWPDIESPELTYVTDPETLERHSLSFLPGQKLSACTCPGESHPGPMRTDGTYVGRAAPEIDVIEALVENGVGHVSLSAQWAPYNAAYNWTFSETLIYDEETVRLNEYRGGVYQQTTSALAVTNQNCYEEGGTGCFAVYAFEYRAGFDDAYITWVNDDRPAWTLLSAATGRDPRTEISERPIPVEPMYIIANLGFSLNFGPIDFEILTLPATMSIDYIRVYQPRGARNVGCDPIEYPTAEYIRTYNRAYTNPNITTWELMGEPWPRNREALGGVC
;
A
#
# COMPACT_ATOMS: atom_id res chain seq x y z
N MET A 1 50.84 -19.89 -19.90
CA MET A 1 50.96 -18.42 -19.82
C MET A 1 51.00 -18.11 -18.32
N ASN A 2 52.16 -17.86 -17.68
CA ASN A 2 52.99 -16.64 -17.78
C ASN A 2 52.07 -15.41 -17.70
N HIS A 3 52.11 -14.50 -16.73
CA HIS A 3 53.15 -13.96 -15.84
C HIS A 3 52.48 -13.57 -14.50
N GLY A 4 53.12 -13.39 -13.35
CA GLY A 4 54.47 -12.94 -13.05
C GLY A 4 54.41 -11.60 -12.30
N PHE A 5 55.36 -11.42 -11.36
CA PHE A 5 55.80 -10.18 -10.69
C PHE A 5 55.09 -9.82 -9.37
N THR A 6 55.77 -9.53 -8.24
CA THR A 6 57.17 -9.65 -7.75
C THR A 6 57.14 -9.04 -6.34
N GLN A 7 57.85 -9.60 -5.37
CA GLN A 7 58.79 -8.76 -4.62
C GLN A 7 59.92 -9.60 -4.02
N ASP A 8 61.12 -9.23 -4.44
CA ASP A 8 62.45 -9.70 -4.09
C ASP A 8 62.76 -9.48 -2.60
N SER A 9 63.28 -10.50 -1.91
CA SER A 9 64.70 -10.77 -1.63
C SER A 9 65.27 -10.04 -0.39
N SER A 10 65.79 -10.80 0.56
CA SER A 10 67.13 -10.56 1.12
C SER A 10 67.65 -11.76 1.93
N ALA A 11 68.77 -12.28 1.44
CA ALA A 11 69.93 -12.82 2.14
C ALA A 11 69.77 -13.87 3.27
N SER A 12 70.21 -15.09 2.94
CA SER A 12 71.01 -15.92 3.83
C SER A 12 72.33 -15.23 4.20
N ALA A 13 72.62 -15.09 5.49
CA ALA A 13 74.00 -15.20 6.01
C ALA A 13 73.98 -15.41 7.53
N THR A 14 74.27 -16.64 7.89
CA THR A 14 74.99 -17.07 9.09
C THR A 14 76.19 -16.18 9.44
N SER A 15 76.46 -16.15 10.75
CA SER A 15 77.73 -15.85 11.42
C SER A 15 78.17 -14.39 11.47
N LEU A 16 78.12 -13.82 12.67
CA LEU A 16 79.30 -13.38 13.41
C LEU A 16 78.83 -12.69 14.70
N LEU A 17 78.64 -13.44 15.77
CA LEU A 17 78.90 -12.89 17.10
C LEU A 17 79.72 -13.92 17.88
N SER A 18 80.99 -13.57 17.98
CA SER A 18 82.04 -14.19 18.78
C SER A 18 81.59 -14.37 20.22
N ASP A 19 81.71 -15.59 20.71
CA ASP A 19 81.74 -15.90 22.14
C ASP A 19 83.18 -16.28 22.48
N ASN A 20 83.79 -15.54 23.41
CA ASN A 20 84.95 -15.94 24.20
C ASN A 20 84.81 -15.15 25.52
N ASP A 21 84.86 -15.73 26.71
CA ASP A 21 85.47 -16.99 27.10
C ASP A 21 84.80 -17.51 28.39
N LYS A 22 84.41 -18.78 28.33
CA LYS A 22 84.44 -19.80 29.41
C LYS A 22 84.09 -19.38 30.84
N ARG A 23 82.87 -19.73 31.27
CA ARG A 23 82.60 -20.28 32.61
C ARG A 23 81.16 -20.79 32.76
N GLY A 24 81.01 -21.94 33.42
CA GLY A 24 79.82 -22.27 34.22
C GLY A 24 78.96 -23.42 33.70
N SER A 25 79.21 -24.63 34.20
CA SER A 25 78.38 -25.83 34.01
C SER A 25 76.94 -25.60 34.45
N THR A 26 75.99 -25.67 33.52
CA THR A 26 74.55 -25.64 33.78
C THR A 26 74.04 -27.09 33.83
N MET A 27 73.70 -27.61 35.01
CA MET A 27 72.90 -28.83 35.13
C MET A 27 71.41 -28.48 35.18
N SER A 28 70.69 -29.11 34.26
CA SER A 28 69.26 -29.15 34.04
C SER A 28 68.42 -29.20 35.32
N ARG A 29 67.55 -28.20 35.50
CA ARG A 29 66.45 -28.20 36.47
C ARG A 29 65.14 -28.75 35.88
N GLN A 30 65.20 -29.41 34.72
CA GLN A 30 64.06 -30.01 34.01
C GLN A 30 63.85 -31.51 34.29
N SER A 31 64.71 -32.18 35.08
CA SER A 31 64.57 -33.64 35.32
C SER A 31 63.84 -34.06 36.60
N GLN A 32 63.38 -33.14 37.46
CA GLN A 32 62.83 -33.52 38.77
C GLN A 32 61.33 -33.85 38.80
N ILE A 33 60.56 -33.54 37.75
CA ILE A 33 59.14 -33.95 37.66
C ILE A 33 58.99 -35.29 36.93
N ALA A 34 59.77 -35.53 35.88
CA ALA A 34 59.78 -36.81 35.16
C ALA A 34 60.28 -37.98 36.04
N ALA A 35 61.25 -37.73 36.93
CA ALA A 35 61.72 -38.72 37.90
C ALA A 35 60.68 -39.06 38.99
N LYS A 36 59.66 -38.22 39.18
CA LYS A 36 58.62 -38.42 40.21
C LYS A 36 57.48 -39.34 39.76
N TYR A 37 57.35 -39.56 38.44
CA TYR A 37 56.33 -40.43 37.84
C TYR A 37 56.93 -41.52 36.93
N SER A 38 58.26 -41.69 36.94
CA SER A 38 58.91 -42.79 36.23
C SER A 38 58.79 -44.06 37.06
N LEU A 39 57.87 -44.94 36.67
CA LEU A 39 57.78 -46.27 37.24
C LEU A 39 59.05 -47.09 36.87
N PRO A 40 59.62 -47.88 37.79
CA PRO A 40 60.78 -48.73 37.49
C PRO A 40 60.49 -49.72 36.36
N PRO A 41 61.47 -50.14 35.54
CA PRO A 41 61.25 -51.07 34.43
C PRO A 41 60.71 -52.45 34.83
N ALA A 42 60.74 -52.79 36.13
CA ALA A 42 60.23 -54.05 36.68
C ALA A 42 58.81 -53.85 37.25
N PRO A 43 57.75 -54.34 36.57
CA PRO A 43 56.36 -54.11 36.97
C PRO A 43 56.00 -54.68 38.35
N GLN A 44 56.72 -55.71 38.83
CA GLN A 44 56.47 -56.29 40.16
C GLN A 44 56.74 -55.30 41.32
N SER A 45 57.53 -54.26 41.07
CA SER A 45 57.86 -53.25 42.08
C SER A 45 56.77 -52.19 42.28
N TRP A 46 55.72 -52.21 41.46
CA TRP A 46 54.68 -51.17 41.45
C TRP A 46 53.57 -51.39 42.49
N GLY A 47 53.62 -52.51 43.23
CA GLY A 47 52.62 -52.84 44.26
C GLY A 47 51.23 -53.16 43.71
N LEU A 48 51.11 -53.39 42.39
CA LEU A 48 49.89 -53.78 41.69
C LEU A 48 49.96 -55.26 41.32
N PRO A 49 48.87 -56.04 41.44
CA PRO A 49 48.84 -57.48 41.17
C PRO A 49 48.82 -57.75 39.65
N LEU A 50 49.95 -57.51 38.98
CA LEU A 50 50.07 -57.60 37.52
C LEU A 50 50.40 -59.03 37.00
N THR A 51 50.19 -60.06 37.82
CA THR A 51 50.39 -61.47 37.42
C THR A 51 49.06 -62.06 36.93
N MET A 52 49.10 -62.84 35.84
CA MET A 52 47.90 -63.44 35.20
C MET A 52 47.11 -64.39 36.12
N ASP A 53 47.69 -64.73 37.26
CA ASP A 53 47.17 -65.56 38.34
C ASP A 53 46.31 -64.77 39.35
N HIS A 54 46.25 -63.43 39.22
CA HIS A 54 45.41 -62.57 40.04
C HIS A 54 44.14 -62.18 39.29
N ILE A 55 42.98 -62.64 39.77
CA ILE A 55 41.69 -62.40 39.12
C ILE A 55 41.16 -61.01 39.51
N GLU A 56 41.01 -60.13 38.53
CA GLU A 56 40.38 -58.81 38.65
C GLU A 56 38.86 -58.90 38.44
N ALA A 57 38.11 -57.93 38.99
CA ALA A 57 36.64 -57.97 39.01
C ALA A 57 35.99 -57.86 37.61
N ASP A 58 36.71 -57.30 36.65
CA ASP A 58 36.30 -57.10 35.25
C ASP A 58 36.96 -58.09 34.27
N ASP A 59 37.74 -59.07 34.76
CA ASP A 59 38.36 -60.10 33.92
C ASP A 59 37.33 -60.89 33.09
N GLY A 60 36.10 -61.04 33.57
CA GLY A 60 35.02 -61.68 32.82
C GLY A 60 34.64 -60.97 31.51
N LEU A 61 35.05 -59.70 31.35
CA LEU A 61 34.83 -58.84 30.19
C LEU A 61 36.00 -58.88 29.18
N HIS A 62 37.21 -59.21 29.64
CA HIS A 62 38.44 -59.04 28.84
C HIS A 62 39.34 -60.29 28.74
N ASN A 63 39.14 -61.33 29.58
CA ASN A 63 39.78 -62.62 29.40
C ASN A 63 38.84 -63.61 28.67
N PRO A 64 39.16 -64.00 27.43
CA PRO A 64 38.36 -64.98 26.70
C PRO A 64 38.46 -66.35 27.36
N ASP A 65 37.32 -66.98 27.67
CA ASP A 65 37.24 -68.33 28.22
C ASP A 65 36.91 -69.30 27.07
N PRO A 66 37.88 -70.12 26.62
CA PRO A 66 37.70 -71.02 25.48
C PRO A 66 36.57 -72.05 25.68
N SER A 67 36.15 -72.30 26.92
CA SER A 67 35.10 -73.24 27.27
C SER A 67 33.69 -72.60 27.33
N ARG A 68 33.58 -71.35 27.78
CA ARG A 68 32.35 -70.55 27.77
C ARG A 68 32.02 -70.05 26.36
N ASP A 69 33.02 -69.52 25.66
CA ASP A 69 32.82 -68.84 24.38
C ASP A 69 32.49 -69.86 23.27
N ARG A 70 32.96 -71.11 23.38
CA ARG A 70 32.54 -72.23 22.52
C ARG A 70 31.08 -72.66 22.70
N LYS A 71 30.46 -72.35 23.85
CA LYS A 71 29.05 -72.70 24.17
C LYS A 71 28.05 -71.63 23.73
N ASN A 72 28.45 -70.35 23.74
CA ASN A 72 27.58 -69.22 23.37
C ASN A 72 27.76 -68.74 21.92
N ASP A 73 28.97 -68.89 21.34
CA ASP A 73 29.25 -68.43 19.97
C ASP A 73 29.26 -69.59 18.95
N GLY A 74 28.70 -70.74 19.33
CA GLY A 74 28.48 -71.89 18.47
C GLY A 74 27.22 -71.80 17.63
N GLY A 75 27.20 -70.92 16.62
CA GLY A 75 26.41 -71.07 15.40
C GLY A 75 24.89 -70.78 15.41
N GLY A 76 24.50 -69.75 14.62
CA GLY A 76 23.41 -69.88 13.65
C GLY A 76 22.03 -69.29 13.99
N HIS A 77 21.86 -67.95 13.96
CA HIS A 77 20.63 -67.34 13.43
C HIS A 77 20.81 -65.84 13.16
N ILE A 78 20.37 -65.34 11.99
CA ILE A 78 20.36 -63.90 11.64
C ILE A 78 19.33 -63.10 12.45
N PHE A 79 18.35 -63.75 13.08
CA PHE A 79 17.40 -63.12 13.98
C PHE A 79 17.83 -63.30 15.43
N THR A 80 18.71 -62.40 15.90
CA THR A 80 18.99 -62.23 17.32
C THR A 80 18.15 -61.08 17.88
N ALA A 81 17.77 -61.14 19.15
CA ALA A 81 17.06 -60.03 19.80
C ALA A 81 17.84 -58.71 19.70
N ARG A 82 19.18 -58.78 19.73
CA ARG A 82 20.09 -57.66 19.50
C ARG A 82 20.03 -57.13 18.05
N GLY A 83 19.98 -58.03 17.07
CA GLY A 83 19.81 -57.66 15.66
C GLY A 83 18.46 -56.98 15.39
N LEU A 84 17.37 -57.51 15.96
CA LEU A 84 16.03 -56.93 15.87
C LEU A 84 15.95 -55.54 16.54
N ALA A 85 16.56 -55.36 17.71
CA ALA A 85 16.60 -54.06 18.38
C ALA A 85 17.39 -53.02 17.56
N ASN A 86 18.54 -53.41 16.99
CA ASN A 86 19.34 -52.51 16.17
C ASN A 86 18.66 -52.15 14.85
N LEU A 87 18.08 -53.13 14.14
CA LEU A 87 17.34 -52.88 12.90
C LEU A 87 16.06 -52.06 13.15
N GLY A 88 15.36 -52.32 14.25
CA GLY A 88 14.20 -51.52 14.66
C GLY A 88 14.56 -50.07 14.97
N CYS A 89 15.67 -49.85 15.68
CA CYS A 89 16.18 -48.50 15.94
C CYS A 89 16.52 -47.78 14.63
N ILE A 90 17.26 -48.43 13.71
CA ILE A 90 17.60 -47.86 12.40
C ILE A 90 16.33 -47.55 11.60
N ALA A 91 15.35 -48.45 11.55
CA ALA A 91 14.09 -48.23 10.84
C ALA A 91 13.32 -47.04 11.42
N SER A 92 13.26 -46.90 12.74
CA SER A 92 12.60 -45.77 13.40
C SER A 92 13.30 -44.43 13.10
N LEU A 93 14.63 -44.44 13.03
CA LEU A 93 15.44 -43.26 12.78
C LEU A 93 15.32 -42.82 11.31
N VAL A 94 15.29 -43.78 10.38
CA VAL A 94 14.99 -43.53 8.96
C VAL A 94 13.59 -42.97 8.78
N LEU A 95 12.57 -43.56 9.42
CA LEU A 95 11.20 -43.06 9.38
C LEU A 95 11.08 -41.64 9.94
N ALA A 96 11.75 -41.34 11.05
CA ALA A 96 11.77 -40.00 11.62
C ALA A 96 12.42 -38.98 10.67
N ILE A 97 13.53 -39.34 10.02
CA ILE A 97 14.20 -38.49 9.02
C ILE A 97 13.29 -38.28 7.80
N VAL A 98 12.70 -39.34 7.24
CA VAL A 98 11.78 -39.21 6.10
C VAL A 98 10.56 -38.37 6.47
N MET A 99 10.02 -38.54 7.67
CA MET A 99 8.90 -37.74 8.15
C MET A 99 9.30 -36.27 8.34
N LEU A 100 10.51 -35.98 8.82
CA LEU A 100 10.99 -34.61 9.02
C LEU A 100 11.30 -33.90 7.70
N PHE A 101 11.91 -34.60 6.73
CA PHE A 101 12.41 -33.96 5.50
C PHE A 101 11.50 -34.12 4.27
N ALA A 102 10.60 -35.11 4.26
CA ALA A 102 9.65 -35.33 3.16
C ALA A 102 8.19 -35.25 3.63
N GLY A 103 7.85 -35.88 4.76
CA GLY A 103 6.49 -35.87 5.31
C GLY A 103 6.04 -34.48 5.77
N TYR A 104 6.86 -33.79 6.55
CA TYR A 104 6.55 -32.48 7.11
C TYR A 104 6.34 -31.41 6.02
N PRO A 105 7.18 -31.27 4.99
CA PRO A 105 6.90 -30.34 3.89
C PRO A 105 5.60 -30.64 3.14
N VAL A 106 5.30 -31.92 2.87
CA VAL A 106 4.07 -32.33 2.15
C VAL A 106 2.83 -32.04 3.00
N ILE A 107 2.83 -32.43 4.27
CA ILE A 107 1.71 -32.14 5.18
C ILE A 107 1.56 -30.63 5.34
N SER A 108 2.65 -29.91 5.59
CA SER A 108 2.64 -28.44 5.68
C SER A 108 2.11 -27.79 4.40
N PHE A 109 2.39 -28.34 3.22
CA PHE A 109 1.87 -27.81 1.96
C PHE A 109 0.35 -27.97 1.85
N PHE A 110 -0.20 -29.12 2.27
CA PHE A 110 -1.64 -29.40 2.20
C PHE A 110 -2.45 -28.87 3.39
N THR A 111 -1.82 -28.59 4.54
CA THR A 111 -2.51 -28.08 5.75
C THR A 111 -2.26 -26.60 6.03
N LYS A 112 -1.41 -25.92 5.26
CA LYS A 112 -1.20 -24.47 5.40
C LYS A 112 -2.41 -23.76 4.83
N SER A 113 -3.24 -23.20 5.70
CA SER A 113 -4.20 -22.16 5.30
C SER A 113 -3.40 -20.94 4.90
N GLU A 114 -3.56 -20.47 3.66
CA GLU A 114 -2.97 -19.19 3.26
C GLU A 114 -3.66 -18.07 4.06
N PRO A 115 -2.90 -17.17 4.71
CA PRO A 115 -3.47 -15.96 5.28
C PRO A 115 -4.27 -15.22 4.20
N THR A 116 -5.52 -14.88 4.50
CA THR A 116 -6.33 -14.10 3.55
C THR A 116 -5.72 -12.72 3.39
N THR A 117 -5.50 -12.32 2.14
CA THR A 117 -5.02 -10.99 1.80
C THR A 117 -6.16 -9.97 1.68
N GLN A 118 -7.42 -10.37 1.90
CA GLN A 118 -8.60 -9.52 1.66
C GLN A 118 -8.54 -8.77 0.30
N GLY A 119 -7.88 -9.37 -0.70
CA GLY A 119 -7.69 -8.78 -2.02
C GLY A 119 -6.50 -7.84 -2.20
N GLY A 120 -5.82 -7.39 -1.14
CA GLY A 120 -4.69 -6.45 -1.27
C GLY A 120 -3.34 -7.16 -1.44
N PHE A 121 -2.51 -6.65 -2.35
CA PHE A 121 -1.12 -7.06 -2.48
C PHE A 121 -0.36 -6.68 -1.20
N ASN A 122 0.24 -7.65 -0.50
CA ASN A 122 0.94 -7.54 0.80
C ASN A 122 0.11 -7.52 2.09
N LEU A 123 -1.23 -7.64 2.06
CA LEU A 123 -2.03 -7.89 3.27
C LEU A 123 -1.73 -9.30 3.82
N GLY A 124 -0.64 -9.44 4.58
CA GLY A 124 -0.08 -10.74 4.97
C GLY A 124 1.45 -10.76 5.11
N GLY A 125 2.13 -9.66 4.76
CA GLY A 125 3.53 -9.44 5.14
C GLY A 125 4.59 -10.19 4.32
N ILE A 126 4.28 -10.58 3.09
CA ILE A 126 5.24 -11.15 2.15
C ILE A 126 5.74 -10.05 1.21
N ASN A 127 7.05 -9.84 1.12
CA ASN A 127 7.63 -8.91 0.13
C ASN A 127 7.82 -9.62 -1.23
N ALA A 128 8.21 -8.86 -2.26
CA ALA A 128 8.44 -9.35 -3.63
C ALA A 128 9.49 -10.47 -3.75
N THR A 129 10.28 -10.76 -2.70
CA THR A 129 11.28 -11.83 -2.68
C THR A 129 10.83 -13.08 -1.92
N GLY A 130 9.59 -13.10 -1.40
CA GLY A 130 9.03 -14.24 -0.66
C GLY A 130 9.67 -14.46 0.72
N GLN A 131 10.46 -13.50 1.20
CA GLN A 131 11.00 -13.52 2.55
C GLN A 131 9.94 -13.00 3.53
N ILE A 132 9.78 -13.68 4.66
CA ILE A 132 9.02 -13.14 5.80
C ILE A 132 9.98 -12.21 6.54
N PRO A 133 9.80 -10.88 6.49
CA PRO A 133 10.71 -9.95 7.15
C PRO A 133 10.65 -10.17 8.67
N THR A 134 11.77 -10.03 9.39
CA THR A 134 11.81 -10.06 10.87
C THR A 134 10.96 -8.96 11.54
N PHE A 135 10.31 -8.11 10.74
CA PHE A 135 9.40 -7.00 11.06
C PHE A 135 7.96 -7.43 11.36
N VAL A 136 7.65 -8.74 11.44
CA VAL A 136 6.31 -9.32 11.69
C VAL A 136 5.54 -8.65 12.87
N ARG A 137 6.23 -7.93 13.77
CA ARG A 137 5.61 -7.22 14.88
C ARG A 137 4.89 -5.90 14.54
N ARG A 138 5.10 -5.31 13.35
CA ARG A 138 4.45 -4.04 12.94
C ARG A 138 3.59 -4.16 11.66
N VAL A 139 3.34 -5.37 11.14
CA VAL A 139 2.54 -5.59 9.91
C VAL A 139 1.05 -5.80 10.22
N GLY A 140 0.51 -5.02 11.16
CA GLY A 140 -0.91 -4.99 11.48
C GLY A 140 -1.61 -3.86 10.73
N LEU A 141 -2.93 -3.96 10.55
CA LEU A 141 -3.71 -2.83 9.99
C LEU A 141 -3.74 -1.64 10.95
N ILE A 142 -3.57 -1.88 12.25
CA ILE A 142 -3.48 -0.83 13.27
C ILE A 142 -2.00 -0.67 13.63
N ASP A 143 -1.47 0.52 13.42
CA ASP A 143 -0.13 0.90 13.87
C ASP A 143 -0.01 0.67 15.40
N PRO A 144 1.02 -0.07 15.86
CA PRO A 144 1.27 -0.26 17.29
C PRO A 144 1.47 1.03 18.08
N ASP A 145 1.87 2.12 17.42
CA ASP A 145 2.10 3.42 18.03
C ASP A 145 0.79 4.23 18.15
N THR A 146 -0.34 3.75 17.60
CA THR A 146 -1.66 4.39 17.73
C THR A 146 -2.13 4.43 19.19
N PRO A 147 -2.48 5.61 19.73
CA PRO A 147 -2.93 5.73 21.12
C PRO A 147 -4.28 5.05 21.35
N ASP A 148 -4.48 4.47 22.55
CA ASP A 148 -5.72 3.77 22.89
C ASP A 148 -6.96 4.67 22.79
N SER A 149 -6.83 5.97 23.01
CA SER A 149 -7.92 6.95 22.85
C SER A 149 -8.39 7.09 21.40
N ALA A 150 -7.55 6.75 20.42
CA ALA A 150 -7.87 6.79 18.99
C ALA A 150 -8.39 5.45 18.46
N ARG A 151 -8.62 4.44 19.30
CA ARG A 151 -9.19 3.14 18.83
C ARG A 151 -10.66 3.22 18.50
N THR A 152 -11.34 4.29 18.92
CA THR A 152 -12.75 4.52 18.67
C THR A 152 -12.99 5.99 18.34
N ARG A 153 -13.94 6.27 17.46
CA ARG A 153 -14.36 7.63 17.09
C ARG A 153 -15.88 7.72 17.12
N THR A 154 -16.43 8.82 17.63
CA THR A 154 -17.85 9.12 17.45
C THR A 154 -18.09 9.70 16.06
N SER A 155 -19.29 9.49 15.51
CA SER A 155 -19.70 10.15 14.26
C SER A 155 -19.41 11.66 14.30
N TYR A 156 -18.85 12.17 13.21
CA TYR A 156 -18.72 13.59 12.94
C TYR A 156 -20.03 14.19 12.46
N THR A 157 -20.92 13.38 11.85
CA THR A 157 -22.21 13.84 11.33
C THR A 157 -23.13 14.27 12.48
N PRO A 158 -23.46 15.57 12.59
CA PRO A 158 -24.32 16.07 13.66
C PRO A 158 -25.68 15.36 13.69
N GLY A 159 -26.12 15.00 14.90
CA GLY A 159 -27.36 14.25 15.11
C GLY A 159 -27.23 12.74 14.99
N ARG A 160 -26.05 12.21 14.66
CA ARG A 160 -25.74 10.77 14.73
C ARG A 160 -24.86 10.48 15.95
N GLU A 161 -25.22 9.44 16.70
CA GLU A 161 -24.47 8.98 17.89
C GLU A 161 -23.74 7.65 17.65
N GLU A 162 -23.57 7.26 16.37
CA GLU A 162 -22.92 6.02 15.99
C GLU A 162 -21.44 6.02 16.43
N LEU A 163 -20.99 4.88 16.94
CA LEU A 163 -19.62 4.67 17.39
C LEU A 163 -18.86 3.85 16.35
N PHE A 164 -17.69 4.35 15.96
CA PHE A 164 -16.82 3.75 14.98
C PHE A 164 -15.62 3.10 15.66
N ASP A 165 -15.22 1.93 15.19
CA ASP A 165 -14.00 1.26 15.60
C ASP A 165 -12.90 1.53 14.57
N LEU A 166 -11.67 1.77 15.04
CA LEU A 166 -10.50 1.94 14.19
C LEU A 166 -10.20 0.63 13.43
N VAL A 167 -10.09 0.70 12.10
CA VAL A 167 -9.85 -0.46 11.23
C VAL A 167 -8.52 -0.39 10.48
N PHE A 168 -7.95 0.80 10.34
CA PHE A 168 -6.61 1.03 9.83
C PHE A 168 -5.99 2.29 10.46
N SER A 169 -4.70 2.27 10.73
CA SER A 169 -3.94 3.46 11.12
C SER A 169 -2.48 3.36 10.70
N ASP A 170 -1.91 4.52 10.39
CA ASP A 170 -0.47 4.75 10.29
C ASP A 170 -0.14 6.07 10.99
N GLU A 171 0.73 6.02 12.00
CA GLU A 171 1.15 7.17 12.80
C GLU A 171 2.51 7.71 12.37
N PHE A 172 3.14 7.12 11.34
CA PHE A 172 4.38 7.60 10.72
C PHE A 172 5.55 7.88 11.68
N ASN A 173 5.55 7.27 12.87
CA ASN A 173 6.51 7.51 13.95
C ASN A 173 7.89 6.86 13.71
N GLU A 174 7.99 5.90 12.80
CA GLU A 174 9.26 5.30 12.42
C GLU A 174 10.00 6.25 11.46
N GLU A 175 11.15 6.77 11.89
CA GLU A 175 11.97 7.73 11.14
C GLU A 175 12.62 7.12 9.88
N GLY A 176 12.62 7.87 8.78
CA GLY A 176 13.36 7.52 7.56
C GLY A 176 12.77 6.36 6.77
N ARG A 177 11.45 6.13 6.87
CA ARG A 177 10.75 5.14 6.02
C ARG A 177 10.95 5.49 4.55
N SER A 178 11.16 4.44 3.77
CA SER A 178 11.17 4.48 2.31
C SER A 178 9.82 4.05 1.80
N PHE A 179 9.29 4.78 0.83
CA PHE A 179 8.03 4.45 0.16
C PHE A 179 8.24 4.00 -1.28
N TYR A 180 9.47 3.65 -1.68
CA TYR A 180 9.73 3.07 -3.00
C TYR A 180 8.89 1.79 -3.21
N PRO A 181 8.59 1.42 -4.46
CA PRO A 181 7.80 0.23 -4.76
C PRO A 181 8.31 -1.03 -4.06
N GLY A 182 7.47 -1.58 -3.18
CA GLY A 182 7.76 -2.80 -2.41
C GLY A 182 8.44 -2.60 -1.04
N ASP A 183 8.84 -1.38 -0.66
CA ASP A 183 9.51 -1.11 0.61
C ASP A 183 8.55 -1.01 1.80
N ASP A 184 7.31 -0.55 1.55
CA ASP A 184 6.27 -0.39 2.57
C ASP A 184 5.07 -1.34 2.32
N PRO A 185 4.51 -1.95 3.38
CA PRO A 185 3.41 -2.90 3.24
C PRO A 185 2.11 -2.27 2.74
N TYR A 186 1.86 -0.98 3.02
CA TYR A 186 0.59 -0.32 2.71
C TYR A 186 0.74 0.83 1.74
N TRP A 187 1.81 1.61 1.86
CA TRP A 187 2.05 2.80 1.06
C TRP A 187 2.99 2.50 -0.11
N GLU A 188 2.81 3.22 -1.20
CA GLU A 188 3.73 3.20 -2.34
C GLU A 188 3.80 4.60 -2.94
N ALA A 189 5.01 5.15 -3.04
CA ALA A 189 5.26 6.38 -3.75
C ALA A 189 5.35 6.11 -5.26
N VAL A 190 4.67 6.94 -6.05
CA VAL A 190 4.69 6.82 -7.51
C VAL A 190 5.92 7.51 -8.12
N ASP A 191 6.30 7.04 -9.30
CA ASP A 191 7.38 7.59 -10.13
C ASP A 191 6.80 7.95 -11.50
N LEU A 192 6.18 9.13 -11.63
CA LEU A 192 5.44 9.54 -12.83
C LEU A 192 5.25 11.07 -12.94
N HIS A 193 4.97 11.52 -14.16
CA HIS A 193 4.38 12.83 -14.43
C HIS A 193 2.86 12.72 -14.41
N TYR A 194 2.19 13.50 -13.56
CA TYR A 194 0.72 13.53 -13.48
C TYR A 194 0.14 14.44 -14.57
N TRP A 195 0.11 13.91 -15.79
CA TRP A 195 -0.28 14.64 -16.99
C TRP A 195 -1.74 15.11 -16.99
N GLY A 196 -2.64 14.39 -16.29
CA GLY A 196 -4.08 14.68 -16.27
C GLY A 196 -4.40 16.08 -15.77
N THR A 197 -3.52 16.63 -14.93
CA THR A 197 -3.61 17.96 -14.33
C THR A 197 -2.48 18.86 -14.80
N ASN A 198 -1.64 18.39 -15.73
CA ASN A 198 -0.47 19.09 -16.26
C ASN A 198 0.46 19.63 -15.16
N ASP A 199 0.76 18.77 -14.19
CA ASP A 199 1.65 19.07 -13.06
C ASP A 199 3.02 19.56 -13.56
N LEU A 200 3.58 20.57 -12.90
CA LEU A 200 4.88 21.15 -13.26
C LEU A 200 6.05 20.33 -12.70
N GLU A 201 5.73 19.42 -11.80
CA GLU A 201 6.61 18.52 -11.10
C GLU A 201 6.54 17.09 -11.62
N TRP A 202 7.65 16.38 -11.43
CA TRP A 202 7.65 14.93 -11.45
C TRP A 202 7.37 14.41 -10.03
N TYR A 203 6.43 13.48 -9.86
CA TYR A 203 6.32 12.76 -8.60
C TYR A 203 7.43 11.71 -8.56
N ASP A 204 8.35 11.89 -7.63
CA ASP A 204 9.52 11.04 -7.43
C ASP A 204 9.43 10.38 -6.03
N PRO A 205 9.70 9.08 -5.88
CA PRO A 205 9.65 8.42 -4.58
C PRO A 205 10.57 9.04 -3.52
N SER A 206 11.65 9.73 -3.90
CA SER A 206 12.52 10.49 -2.99
C SER A 206 11.85 11.71 -2.36
N GLY A 207 10.71 12.16 -2.91
CA GLY A 207 9.89 13.24 -2.35
C GLY A 207 9.02 12.81 -1.17
N ALA A 208 8.98 11.51 -0.83
CA ALA A 208 8.20 10.97 0.28
C ALA A 208 9.11 10.24 1.29
N THR A 209 9.06 10.64 2.55
CA THR A 209 9.72 9.93 3.65
C THR A 209 9.04 10.24 4.98
N THR A 210 9.37 9.54 6.05
CA THR A 210 8.94 9.93 7.40
C THR A 210 10.06 10.66 8.11
N SER A 211 9.74 11.80 8.72
CA SER A 211 10.66 12.49 9.59
C SER A 211 9.94 13.29 10.66
N ALA A 212 10.51 13.31 11.87
CA ALA A 212 9.98 14.01 13.04
C ALA A 212 8.56 13.54 13.42
N GLY A 213 8.31 12.22 13.28
CA GLY A 213 7.03 11.60 13.63
C GLY A 213 5.89 11.85 12.65
N ALA A 214 6.19 12.24 11.41
CA ALA A 214 5.18 12.50 10.38
C ALA A 214 5.65 12.00 9.01
N LEU A 215 4.71 11.62 8.14
CA LEU A 215 4.95 11.52 6.71
C LEU A 215 5.19 12.93 6.15
N GLN A 216 6.28 13.10 5.39
CA GLN A 216 6.65 14.34 4.74
C GLN A 216 6.65 14.16 3.23
N LEU A 217 5.87 14.98 2.55
CA LEU A 217 5.83 15.09 1.08
C LEU A 217 6.44 16.44 0.71
N THR A 218 7.60 16.41 0.06
CA THR A 218 8.40 17.62 -0.19
C THR A 218 8.44 17.96 -1.67
N LEU A 219 8.00 19.17 -1.99
CA LEU A 219 8.15 19.77 -3.30
C LEU A 219 9.42 20.61 -3.36
N SER A 220 10.22 20.43 -4.41
CA SER A 220 11.52 21.10 -4.57
C SER A 220 11.85 21.40 -6.03
N ARG A 221 12.77 22.35 -6.24
CA ARG A 221 13.35 22.58 -7.57
C ARG A 221 14.27 21.41 -7.95
N ALA A 222 14.24 21.03 -9.20
CA ALA A 222 15.10 19.99 -9.78
C ALA A 222 15.76 20.50 -11.06
N ASP A 223 16.93 19.94 -11.40
CA ASP A 223 17.56 20.18 -12.70
C ASP A 223 16.79 19.41 -13.77
N PRO A 224 16.20 20.08 -14.78
CA PRO A 224 15.45 19.40 -15.85
C PRO A 224 16.25 18.33 -16.57
N ILE A 225 17.58 18.46 -16.64
CA ILE A 225 18.46 17.48 -17.31
C ILE A 225 18.39 16.11 -16.62
N SER A 226 18.24 16.08 -15.30
CA SER A 226 18.17 14.85 -14.51
C SER A 226 16.77 14.51 -14.00
N ASN A 227 15.77 15.33 -14.29
CA ASN A 227 14.40 15.21 -13.80
C ASN A 227 13.38 15.22 -14.94
N HIS A 228 13.57 14.35 -15.93
CA HIS A 228 12.58 14.12 -16.99
C HIS A 228 12.14 15.39 -17.73
N ASN A 229 13.04 16.38 -17.87
CA ASN A 229 12.77 17.69 -18.47
C ASN A 229 11.75 18.57 -17.70
N LEU A 230 11.46 18.25 -16.44
CA LEU A 230 10.63 19.06 -15.53
C LEU A 230 11.50 19.78 -14.50
N SER A 231 11.12 21.00 -14.14
CA SER A 231 11.91 21.88 -13.25
C SER A 231 11.62 21.68 -11.76
N TYR A 232 10.65 20.83 -11.42
CA TYR A 232 10.22 20.57 -10.06
C TYR A 232 10.06 19.07 -9.83
N LYS A 233 10.19 18.65 -8.58
CA LYS A 233 9.87 17.29 -8.13
C LYS A 233 9.10 17.34 -6.82
N SER A 234 8.21 16.38 -6.61
CA SER A 234 7.39 16.26 -5.40
C SER A 234 7.16 14.79 -5.02
N GLY A 235 6.35 14.55 -3.98
CA GLY A 235 5.95 13.22 -3.51
C GLY A 235 4.44 13.00 -3.61
N MET A 236 4.06 11.79 -4.04
CA MET A 236 2.70 11.25 -3.97
C MET A 236 2.78 9.81 -3.50
N VAL A 237 2.06 9.47 -2.43
CA VAL A 237 1.93 8.09 -1.92
C VAL A 237 0.50 7.59 -2.08
N GLN A 238 0.36 6.29 -2.35
CA GLN A 238 -0.92 5.63 -2.56
C GLN A 238 -0.99 4.31 -1.78
N THR A 239 -2.15 3.95 -1.27
CA THR A 239 -2.43 2.59 -0.79
C THR A 239 -3.03 1.68 -1.85
N TRP A 240 -2.92 2.06 -3.12
CA TRP A 240 -3.57 1.41 -4.25
C TRP A 240 -3.33 -0.10 -4.24
N ASN A 241 -4.43 -0.85 -4.26
CA ASN A 241 -4.43 -2.31 -4.22
C ASN A 241 -3.64 -2.94 -3.05
N LYS A 242 -3.30 -2.18 -2.00
CA LYS A 242 -2.64 -2.63 -0.76
C LYS A 242 -3.58 -2.53 0.42
N PHE A 243 -4.19 -1.36 0.62
CA PHE A 243 -5.24 -1.13 1.61
C PHE A 243 -6.40 -0.38 0.97
N CYS A 244 -7.60 -0.93 1.12
CA CYS A 244 -8.84 -0.32 0.65
C CYS A 244 -9.95 -0.46 1.69
N PHE A 245 -10.93 0.44 1.63
CA PHE A 245 -12.07 0.49 2.54
C PHE A 245 -13.33 0.96 1.81
N THR A 246 -14.50 0.60 2.34
CA THR A 246 -15.80 1.10 1.87
C THR A 246 -16.65 1.57 3.04
N GLY A 247 -17.19 2.78 2.96
CA GLY A 247 -17.85 3.49 4.06
C GLY A 247 -16.91 3.82 5.23
N GLY A 248 -17.41 4.64 6.15
CA GLY A 248 -16.72 4.96 7.38
C GLY A 248 -16.10 6.36 7.38
N ILE A 249 -15.07 6.54 8.19
CA ILE A 249 -14.34 7.81 8.36
C ILE A 249 -12.93 7.60 7.84
N LEU A 250 -12.47 8.45 6.92
CA LEU A 250 -11.05 8.65 6.63
C LEU A 250 -10.61 9.98 7.24
N GLU A 251 -9.69 9.92 8.20
CA GLU A 251 -9.21 11.05 9.00
C GLU A 251 -7.70 11.20 8.82
N ALA A 252 -7.24 12.43 8.62
CA ALA A 252 -5.83 12.78 8.52
C ALA A 252 -5.51 14.03 9.36
N SER A 253 -4.38 13.99 10.07
CA SER A 253 -3.85 15.13 10.84
C SER A 253 -2.70 15.76 10.07
N ILE A 254 -2.90 17.00 9.59
CA ILE A 254 -2.07 17.60 8.54
C ILE A 254 -1.55 18.97 8.96
N ARG A 255 -0.27 19.20 8.69
CA ARG A 255 0.33 20.54 8.63
C ARG A 255 0.57 20.87 7.16
N LEU A 256 -0.06 21.95 6.71
CA LEU A 256 -0.03 22.38 5.31
C LEU A 256 1.35 22.95 4.94
N PRO A 257 1.81 22.80 3.69
CA PRO A 257 3.11 23.27 3.22
C PRO A 257 3.14 24.79 3.05
N GLY A 258 4.34 25.37 3.04
CA GLY A 258 4.53 26.81 2.81
C GLY A 258 3.78 27.69 3.81
N ASN A 259 3.19 28.80 3.33
CA ASN A 259 2.43 29.76 4.13
C ASN A 259 1.19 30.28 3.35
N THR A 260 0.36 31.06 4.03
CA THR A 260 -0.88 31.61 3.45
C THR A 260 -0.68 32.88 2.63
N ASN A 261 0.53 33.42 2.51
CA ASN A 261 0.80 34.61 1.69
C ASN A 261 1.09 34.23 0.22
N ALA A 262 1.47 32.99 -0.05
CA ALA A 262 1.84 32.49 -1.38
C ALA A 262 0.79 31.50 -1.90
N ALA A 263 0.21 31.79 -3.06
CA ALA A 263 -0.62 30.85 -3.79
C ALA A 263 0.22 29.93 -4.68
N GLY A 264 -0.25 28.70 -4.90
CA GLY A 264 0.27 27.80 -5.93
C GLY A 264 0.58 26.37 -5.48
N LEU A 265 0.79 26.14 -4.18
CA LEU A 265 0.91 24.77 -3.66
C LEU A 265 -0.48 24.13 -3.57
N TRP A 266 -0.57 22.86 -3.96
CA TRP A 266 -1.83 22.10 -3.95
C TRP A 266 -1.65 20.78 -3.18
N PRO A 267 -1.59 20.83 -1.84
CA PRO A 267 -1.56 19.63 -1.00
C PRO A 267 -2.94 18.97 -0.99
N ALA A 268 -2.97 17.64 -1.10
CA ALA A 268 -4.20 16.88 -1.08
C ALA A 268 -4.08 15.56 -0.30
N VAL A 269 -5.18 15.18 0.35
CA VAL A 269 -5.45 13.82 0.84
C VAL A 269 -6.84 13.45 0.37
N TRP A 270 -6.96 12.29 -0.26
CA TRP A 270 -8.18 11.91 -0.98
C TRP A 270 -8.25 10.40 -1.14
N ALA A 271 -9.42 9.92 -1.58
CA ALA A 271 -9.66 8.50 -1.81
C ALA A 271 -10.26 8.27 -3.19
N MET A 272 -9.87 7.18 -3.84
CA MET A 272 -10.35 6.80 -5.16
C MET A 272 -10.71 5.30 -5.22
N GLY A 273 -11.72 4.93 -6.00
CA GLY A 273 -12.09 3.53 -6.24
C GLY A 273 -10.97 2.70 -6.87
N ASN A 274 -10.74 1.50 -6.32
CA ASN A 274 -9.58 0.64 -6.61
C ASN A 274 -9.50 0.12 -8.06
N LEU A 275 -10.59 0.18 -8.83
CA LEU A 275 -10.59 -0.16 -10.25
C LEU A 275 -9.86 0.86 -11.14
N GLY A 276 -9.58 2.05 -10.62
CA GLY A 276 -8.67 3.03 -11.20
C GLY A 276 -7.40 3.17 -10.36
N ARG A 277 -6.32 3.65 -10.97
CA ARG A 277 -5.09 4.06 -10.27
C ARG A 277 -4.71 5.48 -10.68
N ALA A 278 -4.70 6.38 -9.72
CA ALA A 278 -4.34 7.78 -9.89
C ALA A 278 -2.95 7.92 -10.54
N GLY A 279 -2.87 8.74 -11.60
CA GLY A 279 -1.68 8.88 -12.44
C GLY A 279 -1.57 7.88 -13.61
N TYR A 280 -2.47 6.89 -13.70
CA TYR A 280 -2.43 5.85 -14.75
C TYR A 280 -3.68 5.92 -15.63
N GLY A 281 -3.61 6.74 -16.68
CA GLY A 281 -4.75 7.08 -17.55
C GLY A 281 -5.48 5.88 -18.16
N GLY A 282 -4.77 4.85 -18.60
CA GLY A 282 -5.38 3.64 -19.14
C GLY A 282 -6.32 2.95 -18.15
N SER A 283 -6.02 3.00 -16.84
CA SER A 283 -6.92 2.47 -15.83
C SER A 283 -8.12 3.39 -15.56
N LEU A 284 -7.94 4.71 -15.68
CA LEU A 284 -8.92 5.74 -15.35
C LEU A 284 -9.92 6.00 -16.49
N ASP A 285 -9.52 5.75 -17.74
CA ASP A 285 -10.32 6.04 -18.93
C ASP A 285 -11.65 5.25 -18.93
N GLY A 286 -12.76 5.99 -18.87
CA GLY A 286 -14.13 5.49 -18.69
C GLY A 286 -14.44 4.89 -17.31
N MET A 287 -13.57 5.08 -16.31
CA MET A 287 -13.79 4.67 -14.92
C MET A 287 -13.97 5.88 -14.00
N TRP A 288 -13.05 6.84 -14.07
CA TRP A 288 -13.11 8.08 -13.31
C TRP A 288 -13.92 9.14 -14.07
N PRO A 289 -14.73 9.98 -13.41
CA PRO A 289 -15.09 9.99 -11.99
C PRO A 289 -16.46 9.32 -11.75
N TYR A 290 -16.77 8.21 -12.44
CA TYR A 290 -18.11 7.62 -12.35
C TYR A 290 -18.40 7.11 -10.92
N SER A 291 -19.61 7.41 -10.45
CA SER A 291 -20.27 6.69 -9.36
C SER A 291 -21.66 6.38 -9.86
N TYR A 292 -21.81 5.28 -10.62
CA TYR A 292 -23.02 5.04 -11.39
C TYR A 292 -23.30 3.55 -11.63
N ASP A 293 -24.54 3.15 -11.35
CA ASP A 293 -25.02 1.76 -11.40
C ASP A 293 -26.31 1.59 -12.22
N SER A 294 -26.60 2.57 -13.08
CA SER A 294 -27.82 2.58 -13.91
C SER A 294 -27.48 2.33 -15.37
N CYS A 295 -28.43 1.77 -16.11
CA CYS A 295 -28.29 1.58 -17.54
C CYS A 295 -29.18 2.56 -18.32
N ASP A 296 -28.58 3.68 -18.72
CA ASP A 296 -29.19 4.76 -19.50
C ASP A 296 -28.10 5.59 -20.22
N VAL A 297 -28.48 6.75 -20.78
CA VAL A 297 -27.61 7.66 -21.53
C VAL A 297 -26.38 8.12 -20.73
N GLY A 298 -26.45 8.08 -19.39
CA GLY A 298 -25.34 8.38 -18.50
C GLY A 298 -24.10 7.54 -18.75
N THR A 299 -24.26 6.36 -19.35
CA THR A 299 -23.18 5.41 -19.62
C THR A 299 -22.51 5.62 -20.98
N LEU A 300 -23.08 6.48 -21.83
CA LEU A 300 -22.63 6.69 -23.21
C LEU A 300 -21.57 7.78 -23.31
N ALA A 301 -20.79 7.74 -24.39
CA ALA A 301 -19.80 8.77 -24.69
C ALA A 301 -20.48 10.15 -24.72
N ASN A 302 -19.81 11.13 -24.11
CA ASN A 302 -20.28 12.50 -23.98
C ASN A 302 -21.61 12.68 -23.23
N GLN A 303 -22.14 11.60 -22.63
CA GLN A 303 -23.49 11.55 -22.09
C GLN A 303 -24.56 11.91 -23.13
N THR A 304 -24.44 11.28 -24.29
CA THR A 304 -25.25 11.58 -25.46
C THR A 304 -25.84 10.31 -26.06
N ASP A 305 -27.16 10.28 -26.28
CA ASP A 305 -27.84 9.23 -27.04
C ASP A 305 -27.67 9.52 -28.55
N PRO A 306 -26.93 8.70 -29.30
CA PRO A 306 -26.67 9.00 -30.70
C PRO A 306 -27.91 8.81 -31.61
N GLY A 307 -29.01 8.22 -31.12
CA GLY A 307 -30.28 8.09 -31.85
C GLY A 307 -31.13 9.37 -31.86
N THR A 308 -30.94 10.24 -30.87
CA THR A 308 -31.70 11.49 -30.65
C THR A 308 -30.84 12.75 -30.80
N TRP A 309 -29.54 12.60 -31.03
CA TRP A 309 -28.57 13.69 -30.97
C TRP A 309 -28.53 14.75 -32.09
N PRO A 310 -29.19 14.64 -33.28
CA PRO A 310 -29.15 15.80 -34.17
C PRO A 310 -29.88 17.04 -33.62
N ASP A 311 -30.65 16.93 -32.52
CA ASP A 311 -31.52 18.01 -32.04
C ASP A 311 -31.13 18.64 -30.67
N ILE A 312 -30.08 18.16 -29.98
CA ILE A 312 -29.60 18.77 -28.71
C ILE A 312 -28.44 19.73 -29.00
N GLU A 313 -28.73 20.78 -29.76
CA GLU A 313 -28.03 22.06 -29.60
C GLU A 313 -28.76 22.85 -28.50
N SER A 314 -28.71 22.38 -27.24
CA SER A 314 -29.30 23.09 -26.11
C SER A 314 -28.21 23.64 -25.19
N PRO A 315 -27.72 24.89 -25.44
CA PRO A 315 -26.81 25.61 -24.56
C PRO A 315 -27.26 25.68 -23.09
N GLU A 316 -28.54 25.44 -22.82
CA GLU A 316 -29.15 25.43 -21.48
C GLU A 316 -28.84 24.15 -20.67
N LEU A 317 -28.29 23.10 -21.30
CA LEU A 317 -27.88 21.85 -20.66
C LEU A 317 -26.37 21.83 -20.36
N THR A 318 -25.56 22.59 -21.10
CA THR A 318 -24.11 22.62 -20.92
C THR A 318 -23.72 23.55 -19.76
N TYR A 319 -22.76 23.13 -18.95
CA TYR A 319 -22.15 23.98 -17.92
C TYR A 319 -20.96 24.72 -18.51
N VAL A 320 -21.01 26.05 -18.52
CA VAL A 320 -20.08 26.89 -19.27
C VAL A 320 -19.06 27.53 -18.33
N THR A 321 -17.93 26.87 -18.14
CA THR A 321 -16.70 27.50 -17.62
C THR A 321 -15.51 27.37 -18.58
N ASP A 322 -15.61 26.52 -19.62
CA ASP A 322 -14.57 26.31 -20.62
C ASP A 322 -15.04 26.73 -22.04
N PRO A 323 -14.35 27.65 -22.73
CA PRO A 323 -14.66 28.04 -24.11
C PRO A 323 -14.75 26.87 -25.11
N GLU A 324 -14.02 25.77 -24.92
CA GLU A 324 -14.06 24.59 -25.80
C GLU A 324 -15.37 23.78 -25.69
N THR A 325 -16.02 23.79 -24.51
CA THR A 325 -17.34 23.16 -24.32
C THR A 325 -18.45 23.91 -25.03
N LEU A 326 -18.30 25.24 -25.14
CA LEU A 326 -19.26 26.10 -25.80
C LEU A 326 -19.33 25.84 -27.31
N GLU A 327 -18.21 25.45 -27.93
CA GLU A 327 -18.13 25.22 -29.38
C GLU A 327 -18.64 23.84 -29.79
N ARG A 328 -18.63 22.85 -28.88
CA ARG A 328 -18.98 21.45 -29.19
C ARG A 328 -20.35 20.99 -28.70
N HIS A 329 -21.09 21.83 -27.96
CA HIS A 329 -22.44 21.53 -27.44
C HIS A 329 -22.53 20.17 -26.69
N SER A 330 -21.48 19.82 -25.92
CA SER A 330 -21.40 18.53 -25.21
C SER A 330 -21.45 18.72 -23.70
N LEU A 331 -22.18 17.85 -23.01
CA LEU A 331 -22.32 17.90 -21.55
C LEU A 331 -21.06 17.39 -20.83
N SER A 332 -20.44 16.36 -21.42
CA SER A 332 -19.21 15.72 -20.94
C SER A 332 -18.29 15.41 -22.10
N PHE A 333 -16.98 15.30 -21.85
CA PHE A 333 -15.98 14.74 -22.79
C PHE A 333 -15.53 13.33 -22.37
N LEU A 334 -16.23 12.72 -21.41
CA LEU A 334 -15.95 11.35 -20.99
C LEU A 334 -16.29 10.36 -22.13
N PRO A 335 -15.50 9.29 -22.32
CA PRO A 335 -15.74 8.28 -23.35
C PRO A 335 -16.96 7.38 -23.09
N GLY A 336 -17.70 7.63 -22.00
CA GLY A 336 -18.72 6.74 -21.46
C GLY A 336 -18.17 5.86 -20.34
N GLN A 337 -19.07 5.24 -19.56
CA GLN A 337 -18.68 4.35 -18.48
C GLN A 337 -18.26 2.99 -19.05
N LYS A 338 -16.98 2.66 -18.94
CA LYS A 338 -16.37 1.45 -19.52
C LYS A 338 -16.97 0.17 -18.93
N LEU A 339 -17.16 0.14 -17.61
CA LEU A 339 -17.73 -0.97 -16.87
C LEU A 339 -19.15 -0.63 -16.39
N SER A 340 -20.05 -0.32 -17.33
CA SER A 340 -21.40 0.12 -16.98
C SER A 340 -22.36 -1.04 -16.74
N ALA A 341 -23.51 -0.74 -16.12
CA ALA A 341 -24.61 -1.71 -16.04
C ALA A 341 -25.17 -2.11 -17.43
N CYS A 342 -24.91 -1.29 -18.45
CA CYS A 342 -25.28 -1.56 -19.83
C CYS A 342 -24.34 -2.52 -20.57
N THR A 343 -23.24 -2.95 -19.95
CA THR A 343 -22.30 -3.89 -20.58
C THR A 343 -22.99 -5.19 -20.99
N CYS A 344 -22.76 -5.62 -22.23
CA CYS A 344 -23.35 -6.83 -22.78
C CYS A 344 -22.84 -8.10 -22.06
N PRO A 345 -23.69 -9.13 -21.86
CA PRO A 345 -23.25 -10.38 -21.25
C PRO A 345 -22.09 -11.02 -22.02
N GLY A 346 -21.06 -11.47 -21.29
CA GLY A 346 -19.88 -12.12 -21.86
C GLY A 346 -18.75 -11.16 -22.29
N GLU A 347 -18.99 -9.85 -22.22
CA GLU A 347 -17.93 -8.84 -22.33
C GLU A 347 -17.07 -8.82 -21.07
N SER A 348 -15.90 -8.17 -21.17
CA SER A 348 -15.00 -8.03 -20.02
C SER A 348 -15.58 -7.08 -18.97
N HIS A 349 -15.90 -7.64 -17.80
CA HIS A 349 -16.48 -6.90 -16.69
C HIS A 349 -16.18 -7.62 -15.36
N PRO A 350 -15.73 -6.94 -14.28
CA PRO A 350 -15.39 -7.59 -13.01
C PRO A 350 -16.61 -8.19 -12.30
N GLY A 351 -17.81 -7.69 -12.59
CA GLY A 351 -19.06 -8.09 -11.94
C GLY A 351 -19.33 -7.32 -10.65
N PRO A 352 -20.25 -7.79 -9.80
CA PRO A 352 -21.08 -8.98 -9.99
C PRO A 352 -22.14 -8.78 -11.09
N MET A 353 -22.72 -9.90 -11.54
CA MET A 353 -23.86 -9.90 -12.45
C MET A 353 -25.14 -10.13 -11.64
N ARG A 354 -26.14 -9.28 -11.85
CA ARG A 354 -27.47 -9.41 -11.25
C ARG A 354 -28.20 -10.64 -11.78
N THR A 355 -29.23 -11.06 -11.05
CA THR A 355 -30.06 -12.21 -11.42
C THR A 355 -30.81 -12.06 -12.75
N ASP A 356 -31.01 -10.82 -13.21
CA ASP A 356 -31.62 -10.51 -14.50
C ASP A 356 -30.63 -10.54 -15.68
N GLY A 357 -29.36 -10.82 -15.42
CA GLY A 357 -28.30 -10.87 -16.44
C GLY A 357 -27.64 -9.52 -16.75
N THR A 358 -27.96 -8.45 -16.02
CA THR A 358 -27.25 -7.16 -16.11
C THR A 358 -26.06 -7.11 -15.15
N TYR A 359 -25.03 -6.34 -15.48
CA TYR A 359 -23.91 -6.13 -14.56
C TYR A 359 -24.23 -5.01 -13.56
N VAL A 360 -23.69 -5.09 -12.35
CA VAL A 360 -23.53 -3.90 -11.50
C VAL A 360 -22.54 -2.97 -12.20
N GLY A 361 -22.87 -1.69 -12.38
CA GLY A 361 -21.98 -0.67 -12.89
C GLY A 361 -20.84 -0.42 -11.92
N ARG A 362 -19.62 -0.40 -12.46
CA ARG A 362 -18.36 -0.32 -11.72
C ARG A 362 -17.53 0.84 -12.24
N ALA A 363 -16.71 1.41 -11.37
CA ALA A 363 -16.00 2.65 -11.68
C ALA A 363 -14.84 2.95 -10.70
N ALA A 364 -14.26 4.15 -10.84
CA ALA A 364 -13.27 4.70 -9.93
C ALA A 364 -13.72 6.08 -9.42
N PRO A 365 -14.71 6.14 -8.50
CA PRO A 365 -15.18 7.39 -7.90
C PRO A 365 -14.12 8.04 -7.01
N GLU A 366 -14.28 9.33 -6.70
CA GLU A 366 -13.34 10.12 -5.91
C GLU A 366 -14.05 10.92 -4.81
N ILE A 367 -13.41 10.97 -3.62
CA ILE A 367 -13.80 11.83 -2.50
C ILE A 367 -12.54 12.45 -1.89
N ASP A 368 -12.51 13.76 -1.77
CA ASP A 368 -11.39 14.50 -1.20
C ASP A 368 -11.57 14.74 0.29
N VAL A 369 -10.56 14.39 1.09
CA VAL A 369 -10.48 14.83 2.49
C VAL A 369 -10.11 16.30 2.52
N ILE A 370 -9.07 16.67 1.76
CA ILE A 370 -8.68 18.06 1.49
C ILE A 370 -8.08 18.20 0.10
N GLU A 371 -8.32 19.37 -0.48
CA GLU A 371 -7.46 20.00 -1.47
C GLU A 371 -7.23 21.44 -1.02
N ALA A 372 -6.04 21.79 -0.53
CA ALA A 372 -5.81 23.12 0.02
C ALA A 372 -5.40 24.12 -1.06
N LEU A 373 -5.85 25.36 -0.89
CA LEU A 373 -5.50 26.50 -1.72
C LEU A 373 -5.39 27.76 -0.86
N VAL A 374 -4.85 28.83 -1.44
CA VAL A 374 -4.73 30.14 -0.80
C VAL A 374 -5.46 31.17 -1.65
N GLU A 375 -6.38 31.90 -1.04
CA GLU A 375 -7.12 32.99 -1.67
C GLU A 375 -6.98 34.26 -0.83
N ASN A 376 -6.50 35.35 -1.43
CA ASN A 376 -6.38 36.67 -0.79
C ASN A 376 -5.64 36.66 0.57
N GLY A 377 -4.59 35.85 0.71
CA GLY A 377 -3.79 35.75 1.94
C GLY A 377 -4.39 34.81 3.00
N VAL A 378 -5.49 34.13 2.68
CA VAL A 378 -6.21 33.21 3.57
C VAL A 378 -6.15 31.81 3.02
N GLY A 379 -5.78 30.86 3.86
CA GLY A 379 -5.82 29.44 3.56
C GLY A 379 -7.24 28.89 3.52
N HIS A 380 -7.54 28.13 2.47
CA HIS A 380 -8.81 27.43 2.28
C HIS A 380 -8.56 25.97 1.91
N VAL A 381 -9.57 25.12 2.12
CA VAL A 381 -9.63 23.75 1.59
C VAL A 381 -10.91 23.57 0.79
N SER A 382 -10.79 22.97 -0.39
CA SER A 382 -11.91 22.32 -1.07
C SER A 382 -12.16 20.97 -0.41
N LEU A 383 -13.41 20.77 -0.04
CA LEU A 383 -13.96 19.55 0.55
C LEU A 383 -14.95 19.01 -0.47
N SER A 384 -14.59 17.97 -1.22
CA SER A 384 -15.25 17.65 -2.48
C SER A 384 -15.46 16.16 -2.76
N ALA A 385 -16.35 15.90 -3.72
CA ALA A 385 -16.50 14.63 -4.41
C ALA A 385 -16.79 14.88 -5.89
N GLN A 386 -16.32 13.96 -6.73
CA GLN A 386 -16.36 14.03 -8.18
C GLN A 386 -17.34 13.00 -8.72
N TRP A 387 -18.05 13.38 -9.77
CA TRP A 387 -19.22 12.67 -10.25
C TRP A 387 -19.25 12.58 -11.76
N ALA A 388 -19.57 11.39 -12.24
CA ALA A 388 -20.16 11.15 -13.54
C ALA A 388 -21.28 10.11 -13.39
N PRO A 389 -22.37 10.19 -14.19
CA PRO A 389 -22.67 11.21 -15.20
C PRO A 389 -23.10 12.57 -14.59
N TYR A 390 -23.35 13.57 -15.44
CA TYR A 390 -23.55 14.97 -15.05
C TYR A 390 -25.02 15.42 -15.12
N ASN A 391 -25.39 16.31 -14.21
CA ASN A 391 -26.64 17.06 -14.24
C ASN A 391 -26.64 18.12 -15.34
N ALA A 392 -27.83 18.56 -15.75
CA ALA A 392 -28.00 19.73 -16.58
C ALA A 392 -27.33 20.95 -15.91
N ALA A 393 -26.44 21.63 -16.65
CA ALA A 393 -25.65 22.77 -16.17
C ALA A 393 -24.90 22.49 -14.84
N TYR A 394 -24.56 21.22 -14.58
CA TYR A 394 -23.90 20.73 -13.37
C TYR A 394 -24.64 21.17 -12.10
N ASN A 395 -25.96 21.33 -12.21
CA ASN A 395 -26.80 21.85 -11.15
C ASN A 395 -27.39 20.70 -10.34
N TRP A 396 -26.66 20.30 -9.30
CA TRP A 396 -27.12 19.36 -8.28
C TRP A 396 -27.99 20.08 -7.22
N THR A 397 -28.74 19.32 -6.43
CA THR A 397 -29.78 19.87 -5.55
C THR A 397 -29.19 20.44 -4.25
N PHE A 398 -28.85 21.74 -4.24
CA PHE A 398 -28.26 22.41 -3.08
C PHE A 398 -29.08 22.32 -1.78
N SER A 399 -30.41 22.21 -1.86
CA SER A 399 -31.27 22.06 -0.68
C SER A 399 -31.05 20.73 0.07
N GLU A 400 -30.38 19.76 -0.57
CA GLU A 400 -30.00 18.47 0.02
C GLU A 400 -28.57 18.51 0.60
N THR A 401 -28.15 19.68 1.10
CA THR A 401 -26.89 19.85 1.83
C THR A 401 -27.10 20.55 3.15
N LEU A 402 -26.16 20.35 4.06
CA LEU A 402 -26.12 21.01 5.36
C LEU A 402 -24.76 21.70 5.51
N ILE A 403 -24.75 23.00 5.78
CA ILE A 403 -23.55 23.76 6.16
C ILE A 403 -23.66 24.05 7.65
N TYR A 404 -22.63 23.71 8.43
CA TYR A 404 -22.68 23.81 9.89
C TYR A 404 -22.14 25.14 10.42
N ASP A 405 -21.30 25.82 9.65
CA ASP A 405 -20.77 27.15 9.96
C ASP A 405 -20.68 28.00 8.68
N GLU A 406 -21.69 28.82 8.45
CA GLU A 406 -21.76 29.70 7.26
C GLU A 406 -20.74 30.86 7.29
N GLU A 407 -20.08 31.12 8.43
CA GLU A 407 -19.04 32.15 8.51
C GLU A 407 -17.71 31.67 7.93
N THR A 408 -17.43 30.36 8.03
CA THR A 408 -16.15 29.76 7.60
C THR A 408 -16.28 28.80 6.43
N VAL A 409 -17.50 28.36 6.09
CA VAL A 409 -17.79 27.42 5.01
C VAL A 409 -18.77 28.02 4.02
N ARG A 410 -18.45 27.93 2.73
CA ARG A 410 -19.33 28.33 1.63
C ARG A 410 -19.29 27.30 0.51
N LEU A 411 -20.39 27.15 -0.24
CA LEU A 411 -20.36 26.32 -1.45
C LEU A 411 -19.35 26.88 -2.46
N ASN A 412 -18.60 25.99 -3.10
CA ASN A 412 -17.63 26.37 -4.12
C ASN A 412 -18.37 26.81 -5.39
N GLU A 413 -17.89 27.87 -6.03
CA GLU A 413 -18.43 28.33 -7.31
C GLU A 413 -18.04 27.40 -8.47
N TYR A 414 -16.90 26.72 -8.34
CA TYR A 414 -16.48 25.66 -9.27
C TYR A 414 -17.34 24.41 -9.08
N ARG A 415 -18.04 24.00 -10.14
CA ARG A 415 -18.91 22.80 -10.14
C ARG A 415 -18.40 21.67 -11.03
N GLY A 416 -17.15 21.77 -11.50
CA GLY A 416 -16.53 20.79 -12.38
C GLY A 416 -16.05 21.38 -13.70
N GLY A 417 -15.67 20.49 -14.61
CA GLY A 417 -15.21 20.78 -15.96
C GLY A 417 -15.53 19.64 -16.92
N VAL A 418 -14.92 19.61 -18.10
CA VAL A 418 -15.33 18.69 -19.17
C VAL A 418 -15.23 17.20 -18.80
N TYR A 419 -14.32 16.87 -17.88
CA TYR A 419 -14.05 15.51 -17.40
C TYR A 419 -14.63 15.20 -16.02
N GLN A 420 -15.31 16.14 -15.35
CA GLN A 420 -15.96 15.88 -14.07
C GLN A 420 -17.09 16.86 -13.74
N GLN A 421 -18.14 16.39 -13.06
CA GLN A 421 -18.96 17.26 -12.22
C GLN A 421 -18.47 17.17 -10.78
N THR A 422 -18.51 18.26 -10.02
CA THR A 422 -18.02 18.33 -8.64
C THR A 422 -19.10 18.86 -7.70
N THR A 423 -19.24 18.21 -6.54
CA THR A 423 -19.90 18.78 -5.36
C THR A 423 -18.82 19.25 -4.41
N SER A 424 -18.75 20.54 -4.08
CA SER A 424 -17.66 21.09 -3.29
C SER A 424 -18.14 22.23 -2.39
N ALA A 425 -17.56 22.31 -1.20
CA ALA A 425 -17.57 23.50 -0.36
C ALA A 425 -16.14 23.91 -0.01
N LEU A 426 -15.91 25.22 0.09
CA LEU A 426 -14.67 25.82 0.55
C LEU A 426 -14.80 26.13 2.04
N ALA A 427 -13.86 25.64 2.84
CA ALA A 427 -13.74 25.96 4.26
C ALA A 427 -12.43 26.71 4.55
N VAL A 428 -12.47 27.68 5.47
CA VAL A 428 -11.26 28.37 5.95
C VAL A 428 -10.42 27.41 6.79
N THR A 429 -9.14 27.26 6.47
CA THR A 429 -8.24 26.38 7.24
C THR A 429 -7.81 27.01 8.56
N ASN A 430 -7.23 26.19 9.44
CA ASN A 430 -6.50 26.72 10.58
C ASN A 430 -5.22 27.41 10.11
N GLN A 431 -5.23 28.74 10.07
CA GLN A 431 -4.13 29.57 9.55
C GLN A 431 -2.81 29.40 10.33
N ASN A 432 -2.84 28.79 11.53
CA ASN A 432 -1.64 28.53 12.33
C ASN A 432 -0.97 27.19 12.01
N CYS A 433 -1.61 26.29 11.24
CA CYS A 433 -1.10 24.94 10.96
C CYS A 433 -0.50 24.83 9.55
N TYR A 434 0.38 25.79 9.25
CA TYR A 434 1.22 25.85 8.07
C TYR A 434 2.70 25.64 8.45
N GLU A 435 3.49 25.13 7.51
CA GLU A 435 4.93 24.88 7.65
C GLU A 435 5.70 26.16 8.02
N GLU A 436 5.39 27.26 7.34
CA GLU A 436 6.00 28.57 7.55
C GLU A 436 5.02 29.54 8.21
N GLY A 437 5.49 30.31 9.19
CA GLY A 437 4.68 31.29 9.90
C GLY A 437 3.63 30.70 10.86
N GLY A 438 3.42 29.38 10.83
CA GLY A 438 2.57 28.65 11.75
C GLY A 438 3.20 28.37 13.12
N THR A 439 2.45 27.67 13.97
CA THR A 439 2.87 27.27 15.32
C THR A 439 3.49 25.88 15.39
N GLY A 440 3.58 25.20 14.24
CA GLY A 440 3.96 23.78 14.15
C GLY A 440 2.82 22.83 14.48
N CYS A 441 1.58 23.31 14.62
CA CYS A 441 0.41 22.47 14.83
C CYS A 441 0.02 21.67 13.58
N PHE A 442 -0.74 20.61 13.81
CA PHE A 442 -1.46 19.86 12.81
C PHE A 442 -2.97 20.08 13.03
N ALA A 443 -3.72 20.20 11.94
CA ALA A 443 -5.17 20.29 11.96
C ALA A 443 -5.77 18.98 11.43
N VAL A 444 -6.90 18.57 12.00
CA VAL A 444 -7.58 17.32 11.61
C VAL A 444 -8.57 17.61 10.49
N TYR A 445 -8.46 16.86 9.41
CA TYR A 445 -9.39 16.86 8.29
C TYR A 445 -9.89 15.45 8.06
N ALA A 446 -11.15 15.32 7.65
CA ALA A 446 -11.74 14.02 7.39
C ALA A 446 -12.92 14.11 6.41
N PHE A 447 -13.32 12.96 5.89
CA PHE A 447 -14.71 12.74 5.54
C PHE A 447 -15.25 11.54 6.32
N GLU A 448 -16.52 11.62 6.70
CA GLU A 448 -17.35 10.50 7.11
C GLU A 448 -18.37 10.23 6.01
N TYR A 449 -18.52 8.98 5.56
CA TYR A 449 -19.53 8.66 4.57
C TYR A 449 -20.21 7.32 4.78
N ARG A 450 -21.45 7.28 4.33
CA ARG A 450 -22.26 6.06 4.18
C ARG A 450 -22.54 5.87 2.70
N ALA A 451 -22.02 4.77 2.14
CA ALA A 451 -22.17 4.40 0.74
C ALA A 451 -23.62 4.03 0.38
N GLY A 452 -24.02 4.23 -0.88
CA GLY A 452 -25.32 3.83 -1.42
C GLY A 452 -26.24 5.00 -1.81
N PHE A 453 -27.55 4.75 -1.91
CA PHE A 453 -28.54 5.72 -2.40
C PHE A 453 -29.40 6.35 -1.31
N ASP A 454 -29.93 5.59 -0.35
CA ASP A 454 -31.04 6.02 0.50
C ASP A 454 -30.63 7.04 1.58
N ASP A 455 -30.30 6.57 2.78
CA ASP A 455 -29.84 7.39 3.91
C ASP A 455 -28.33 7.67 3.84
N ALA A 456 -27.77 7.55 2.64
CA ALA A 456 -26.38 7.73 2.29
C ALA A 456 -26.00 9.22 2.27
N TYR A 457 -24.76 9.49 2.66
CA TYR A 457 -24.26 10.86 2.82
C TYR A 457 -22.73 10.89 2.82
N ILE A 458 -22.19 12.09 2.65
CA ILE A 458 -20.80 12.42 2.94
C ILE A 458 -20.79 13.67 3.83
N THR A 459 -20.15 13.61 4.99
CA THR A 459 -19.88 14.74 5.87
C THR A 459 -18.39 15.02 5.87
N TRP A 460 -17.98 16.23 5.50
CA TRP A 460 -16.59 16.65 5.58
C TRP A 460 -16.28 17.35 6.90
N VAL A 461 -15.04 17.25 7.34
CA VAL A 461 -14.52 17.76 8.60
C VAL A 461 -13.33 18.66 8.33
N ASN A 462 -13.33 19.84 8.94
CA ASN A 462 -12.28 20.85 8.85
C ASN A 462 -11.90 21.29 10.27
N ASP A 463 -10.63 21.16 10.63
CA ASP A 463 -10.09 21.49 11.96
C ASP A 463 -10.88 20.79 13.09
N ASP A 464 -11.04 19.46 12.95
CA ASP A 464 -11.74 18.57 13.90
C ASP A 464 -13.24 18.89 14.12
N ARG A 465 -13.85 19.68 13.22
CA ARG A 465 -15.29 20.03 13.27
C ARG A 465 -15.98 19.72 11.94
N PRO A 466 -17.25 19.24 11.96
CA PRO A 466 -18.00 19.03 10.73
C PRO A 466 -18.19 20.37 10.00
N ALA A 467 -17.83 20.41 8.72
CA ALA A 467 -17.91 21.60 7.87
C ALA A 467 -19.23 21.64 7.11
N TRP A 468 -19.49 20.60 6.32
CA TRP A 468 -20.73 20.46 5.56
C TRP A 468 -21.08 18.99 5.30
N THR A 469 -22.30 18.74 4.84
CA THR A 469 -22.78 17.40 4.48
C THR A 469 -23.53 17.43 3.16
N LEU A 470 -23.21 16.48 2.28
CA LEU A 470 -23.93 16.15 1.07
C LEU A 470 -24.80 14.92 1.35
N LEU A 471 -26.11 15.05 1.19
CA LEU A 471 -27.02 13.90 1.20
C LEU A 471 -27.09 13.32 -0.21
N SER A 472 -27.24 12.00 -0.33
CA SER A 472 -27.35 11.31 -1.63
C SER A 472 -28.43 11.88 -2.55
N ALA A 473 -29.51 12.45 -2.00
CA ALA A 473 -30.56 13.12 -2.74
C ALA A 473 -30.05 14.33 -3.57
N ALA A 474 -28.93 14.93 -3.19
CA ALA A 474 -28.28 16.02 -3.94
C ALA A 474 -27.85 15.59 -5.34
N THR A 475 -27.38 14.34 -5.49
CA THR A 475 -26.95 13.72 -6.75
C THR A 475 -28.02 12.79 -7.33
N GLY A 476 -29.29 13.08 -7.03
CA GLY A 476 -30.45 12.36 -7.55
C GLY A 476 -30.59 12.42 -9.08
N ARG A 477 -31.63 11.75 -9.58
CA ARG A 477 -31.97 11.70 -11.01
C ARG A 477 -32.13 13.08 -11.62
N ASP A 478 -31.79 13.19 -12.90
CA ASP A 478 -31.98 14.40 -13.68
C ASP A 478 -32.71 14.09 -14.99
N PRO A 479 -34.03 14.33 -15.04
CA PRO A 479 -34.81 14.11 -16.25
C PRO A 479 -34.39 14.97 -17.44
N ARG A 480 -33.66 16.08 -17.24
CA ARG A 480 -33.22 16.97 -18.33
C ARG A 480 -32.03 16.39 -19.10
N THR A 481 -31.22 15.57 -18.43
CA THR A 481 -30.09 14.86 -19.04
C THR A 481 -30.31 13.35 -19.07
N GLU A 482 -31.54 12.92 -18.77
CA GLU A 482 -32.03 11.53 -18.81
C GLU A 482 -31.18 10.54 -17.99
N ILE A 483 -30.56 11.01 -16.92
CA ILE A 483 -29.78 10.18 -16.00
C ILE A 483 -30.55 9.84 -14.73
N SER A 484 -30.26 8.67 -14.22
CA SER A 484 -30.70 8.19 -12.91
C SER A 484 -29.88 8.81 -11.78
N GLU A 485 -30.31 8.56 -10.53
CA GLU A 485 -29.54 8.91 -9.34
C GLU A 485 -28.13 8.27 -9.32
N ARG A 486 -27.16 8.97 -8.72
CA ARG A 486 -25.80 8.46 -8.47
C ARG A 486 -25.68 8.05 -7.00
N PRO A 487 -25.22 6.82 -6.68
CA PRO A 487 -24.97 6.44 -5.30
C PRO A 487 -23.77 7.21 -4.74
N ILE A 488 -23.78 7.50 -3.45
CA ILE A 488 -22.55 7.79 -2.71
C ILE A 488 -21.60 6.58 -2.89
N PRO A 489 -20.31 6.79 -3.22
CA PRO A 489 -19.40 5.75 -3.69
C PRO A 489 -19.49 4.42 -2.92
N VAL A 490 -19.69 3.33 -3.66
CA VAL A 490 -19.82 1.96 -3.14
C VAL A 490 -18.59 1.08 -3.42
N GLU A 491 -17.66 1.57 -4.24
CA GLU A 491 -16.42 0.87 -4.57
C GLU A 491 -15.48 0.76 -3.35
N PRO A 492 -14.65 -0.29 -3.24
CA PRO A 492 -13.50 -0.26 -2.34
C PRO A 492 -12.55 0.86 -2.78
N MET A 493 -12.30 1.83 -1.90
CA MET A 493 -11.44 2.97 -2.19
C MET A 493 -10.09 2.84 -1.47
N TYR A 494 -9.03 3.28 -2.13
CA TYR A 494 -7.69 3.39 -1.56
C TYR A 494 -7.36 4.87 -1.28
N ILE A 495 -6.34 5.12 -0.46
CA ILE A 495 -5.97 6.45 0.02
C ILE A 495 -4.82 6.99 -0.84
N ILE A 496 -4.85 8.29 -1.12
CA ILE A 496 -3.80 9.03 -1.81
C ILE A 496 -3.45 10.25 -0.97
N ALA A 497 -2.15 10.56 -0.87
CA ALA A 497 -1.66 11.82 -0.35
C ALA A 497 -0.57 12.36 -1.27
N ASN A 498 -0.68 13.62 -1.67
CA ASN A 498 0.28 14.27 -2.57
C ASN A 498 0.46 15.75 -2.25
N LEU A 499 1.60 16.29 -2.68
CA LEU A 499 1.83 17.73 -2.77
C LEU A 499 1.96 18.13 -4.24
N GLY A 500 0.86 18.58 -4.83
CA GLY A 500 0.78 18.95 -6.24
C GLY A 500 1.19 20.40 -6.53
N PHE A 501 1.53 20.66 -7.79
CA PHE A 501 1.95 21.99 -8.27
C PHE A 501 1.64 22.22 -9.76
N SER A 502 0.42 22.67 -10.04
CA SER A 502 -0.06 22.91 -11.40
C SER A 502 -0.79 24.24 -11.58
N LEU A 503 -0.65 24.81 -12.78
CA LEU A 503 -1.42 25.98 -13.22
C LEU A 503 -2.89 25.66 -13.51
N ASN A 504 -3.27 24.39 -13.61
CA ASN A 504 -4.65 23.99 -13.85
C ASN A 504 -5.54 24.14 -12.60
N PHE A 505 -4.96 24.21 -11.39
CA PHE A 505 -5.72 24.42 -10.13
C PHE A 505 -5.83 25.88 -9.71
N GLY A 506 -4.92 26.71 -10.19
CA GLY A 506 -4.91 28.13 -9.86
C GLY A 506 -3.60 28.81 -10.26
N PRO A 507 -3.54 30.14 -10.11
CA PRO A 507 -2.31 30.88 -10.33
C PRO A 507 -1.26 30.49 -9.30
N ILE A 508 -0.02 30.34 -9.76
CA ILE A 508 1.15 30.11 -8.91
C ILE A 508 1.90 31.43 -8.78
N ASP A 509 2.15 31.87 -7.56
CA ASP A 509 2.99 33.04 -7.29
C ASP A 509 4.47 32.64 -7.14
N PHE A 510 5.15 32.52 -8.27
CA PHE A 510 6.56 32.11 -8.32
C PHE A 510 7.53 33.11 -7.67
N GLU A 511 7.11 34.36 -7.42
CA GLU A 511 7.99 35.40 -6.85
C GLU A 511 8.11 35.29 -5.34
N ILE A 512 7.01 34.92 -4.67
CA ILE A 512 6.95 34.82 -3.20
C ILE A 512 6.96 33.38 -2.68
N LEU A 513 6.62 32.40 -3.52
CA LEU A 513 6.63 31.00 -3.12
C LEU A 513 8.06 30.53 -2.83
N THR A 514 8.27 30.07 -1.60
CA THR A 514 9.56 29.53 -1.15
C THR A 514 9.58 28.02 -1.31
N LEU A 515 10.66 27.51 -1.92
CA LEU A 515 10.91 26.06 -2.09
C LEU A 515 12.28 25.68 -1.51
N PRO A 516 12.44 24.49 -0.92
CA PRO A 516 11.44 23.42 -0.84
C PRO A 516 10.28 23.74 0.13
N ALA A 517 9.11 23.15 -0.13
CA ALA A 517 7.93 23.23 0.72
C ALA A 517 7.46 21.81 1.05
N THR A 518 7.01 21.58 2.28
CA THR A 518 6.73 20.25 2.81
C THR A 518 5.35 20.15 3.46
N MET A 519 4.52 19.28 2.92
CA MET A 519 3.28 18.86 3.58
C MET A 519 3.64 17.78 4.60
N SER A 520 3.24 17.95 5.85
CA SER A 520 3.48 16.96 6.91
C SER A 520 2.16 16.32 7.36
N ILE A 521 2.11 15.00 7.48
CA ILE A 521 0.95 14.23 7.94
C ILE A 521 1.36 13.42 9.17
N ASP A 522 0.80 13.79 10.32
CA ASP A 522 1.07 13.17 11.63
C ASP A 522 0.47 11.77 11.70
N TYR A 523 -0.76 11.60 11.24
CA TYR A 523 -1.36 10.28 11.08
C TYR A 523 -2.41 10.26 9.97
N ILE A 524 -2.68 9.04 9.48
CA ILE A 524 -3.87 8.71 8.68
C ILE A 524 -4.58 7.54 9.36
N ARG A 525 -5.88 7.68 9.61
CA ARG A 525 -6.72 6.70 10.30
C ARG A 525 -8.01 6.45 9.54
N VAL A 526 -8.43 5.19 9.51
CA VAL A 526 -9.73 4.78 8.98
C VAL A 526 -10.55 4.12 10.07
N TYR A 527 -11.78 4.56 10.24
CA TYR A 527 -12.74 4.02 11.19
C TYR A 527 -13.98 3.52 10.45
N GLN A 528 -14.61 2.48 10.97
CA GLN A 528 -15.89 1.99 10.42
C GLN A 528 -16.90 1.77 11.54
N PRO A 529 -18.21 1.86 11.25
CA PRO A 529 -19.23 1.64 12.26
C PRO A 529 -19.02 0.31 12.98
N ARG A 530 -19.19 0.32 14.30
CA ARG A 530 -18.98 -0.86 15.13
C ARG A 530 -19.81 -2.04 14.64
N GLY A 531 -19.15 -3.14 14.31
CA GLY A 531 -19.79 -4.35 13.78
C GLY A 531 -20.06 -4.35 12.27
N ALA A 532 -19.69 -3.29 11.55
CA ALA A 532 -19.84 -3.17 10.09
C ALA A 532 -18.49 -2.95 9.39
N ARG A 533 -17.46 -3.71 9.80
CA ARG A 533 -16.13 -3.65 9.20
C ARG A 533 -16.17 -4.16 7.75
N ASN A 534 -15.71 -3.34 6.81
CA ASN A 534 -15.58 -3.64 5.39
C ASN A 534 -14.26 -3.07 4.85
N VAL A 535 -13.18 -3.81 5.07
CA VAL A 535 -11.83 -3.50 4.55
C VAL A 535 -11.42 -4.59 3.57
N GLY A 536 -10.63 -4.20 2.57
CA GLY A 536 -10.20 -5.10 1.50
C GLY A 536 -10.39 -4.47 0.13
N CYS A 537 -9.50 -4.85 -0.80
CA CYS A 537 -9.46 -4.30 -2.15
C CYS A 537 -10.27 -5.12 -3.15
N ASP A 538 -10.69 -6.35 -2.79
CA ASP A 538 -11.48 -7.27 -3.61
C ASP A 538 -12.71 -7.83 -2.84
N PRO A 539 -13.67 -7.00 -2.41
CA PRO A 539 -14.89 -7.50 -1.77
C PRO A 539 -15.70 -8.39 -2.72
N ILE A 540 -16.41 -9.41 -2.20
CA ILE A 540 -17.24 -10.33 -3.01
C ILE A 540 -18.28 -9.58 -3.83
N GLU A 541 -18.90 -8.54 -3.24
CA GLU A 541 -19.93 -7.73 -3.90
C GLU A 541 -19.35 -6.68 -4.87
N TYR A 542 -18.04 -6.40 -4.79
CA TYR A 542 -17.34 -5.40 -5.60
C TYR A 542 -15.94 -5.91 -6.01
N PRO A 543 -15.83 -7.05 -6.73
CA PRO A 543 -14.55 -7.64 -7.06
C PRO A 543 -13.71 -6.73 -7.95
N THR A 544 -12.40 -6.73 -7.78
CA THR A 544 -11.44 -5.96 -8.59
C THR A 544 -10.22 -6.79 -9.00
N ALA A 545 -9.82 -7.79 -8.20
CA ALA A 545 -8.49 -8.39 -8.30
C ALA A 545 -8.25 -9.07 -9.65
N GLU A 546 -9.24 -9.81 -10.14
CA GLU A 546 -9.13 -10.51 -11.42
C GLU A 546 -9.06 -9.55 -12.62
N TYR A 547 -9.82 -8.45 -12.56
CA TYR A 547 -9.83 -7.45 -13.61
C TYR A 547 -8.50 -6.69 -13.66
N ILE A 548 -8.02 -6.22 -12.51
CA ILE A 548 -6.71 -5.55 -12.38
C ILE A 548 -5.59 -6.47 -12.86
N ARG A 549 -5.61 -7.75 -12.46
CA ARG A 549 -4.61 -8.75 -12.89
C ARG A 549 -4.62 -8.96 -14.39
N THR A 550 -5.80 -9.04 -15.00
CA THR A 550 -5.98 -9.23 -16.44
C THR A 550 -5.43 -8.04 -17.22
N TYR A 551 -5.72 -6.82 -16.76
CA TYR A 551 -5.33 -5.57 -17.43
C TYR A 551 -4.16 -4.86 -16.76
N ASN A 552 -3.26 -5.60 -16.10
CA ASN A 552 -2.21 -5.05 -15.24
C ASN A 552 -1.39 -3.92 -15.91
N ARG A 553 -1.16 -4.01 -17.22
CA ARG A 553 -0.43 -2.98 -17.97
C ARG A 553 -1.08 -1.58 -17.89
N ALA A 554 -2.41 -1.50 -17.77
CA ALA A 554 -3.13 -0.23 -17.57
C ALA A 554 -2.82 0.42 -16.22
N TYR A 555 -2.39 -0.36 -15.23
CA TYR A 555 -2.12 0.05 -13.85
C TYR A 555 -0.62 0.20 -13.54
N THR A 556 0.25 -0.22 -14.45
CA THR A 556 1.71 -0.19 -14.25
C THR A 556 2.46 0.63 -15.30
N ASN A 557 1.78 1.15 -16.33
CA ASN A 557 2.40 1.99 -17.35
C ASN A 557 1.71 3.36 -17.43
N PRO A 558 2.30 4.43 -16.87
CA PRO A 558 1.70 5.76 -16.87
C PRO A 558 1.66 6.41 -18.27
N ASN A 559 2.44 5.92 -19.24
CA ASN A 559 2.42 6.41 -20.61
C ASN A 559 1.19 5.93 -21.42
N ILE A 560 0.43 4.97 -20.88
CA ILE A 560 -0.86 4.59 -21.45
C ILE A 560 -1.89 5.53 -20.84
N THR A 561 -2.26 6.55 -21.59
CA THR A 561 -3.12 7.64 -21.11
C THR A 561 -4.61 7.39 -21.39
N THR A 562 -4.94 6.48 -22.30
CA THR A 562 -6.31 6.09 -22.67
C THR A 562 -6.45 4.57 -22.83
N TRP A 563 -7.67 4.05 -22.81
CA TRP A 563 -7.95 2.64 -23.09
C TRP A 563 -7.65 2.27 -24.54
N GLU A 564 -7.80 3.21 -25.47
CA GLU A 564 -7.42 2.99 -26.87
C GLU A 564 -5.92 2.66 -26.99
N LEU A 565 -5.06 3.34 -26.23
CA LEU A 565 -3.61 3.05 -26.19
C LEU A 565 -3.28 1.69 -25.56
N MET A 566 -4.20 1.08 -24.79
CA MET A 566 -4.07 -0.33 -24.41
C MET A 566 -4.24 -1.25 -25.63
N GLY A 567 -4.98 -0.85 -26.67
CA GLY A 567 -5.32 -1.75 -27.78
C GLY A 567 -6.21 -2.93 -27.36
N GLU A 568 -6.86 -2.82 -26.21
CA GLU A 568 -7.88 -3.76 -25.74
C GLU A 568 -9.26 -3.28 -26.24
N PRO A 569 -10.20 -4.19 -26.55
CA PRO A 569 -11.53 -3.79 -26.97
C PRO A 569 -12.26 -3.03 -25.85
N TRP A 570 -13.05 -2.03 -26.24
CA TRP A 570 -14.00 -1.39 -25.33
C TRP A 570 -15.22 -2.33 -25.14
N PRO A 571 -15.66 -2.61 -23.90
CA PRO A 571 -16.82 -3.48 -23.67
C PRO A 571 -18.07 -2.98 -24.40
N ARG A 572 -18.77 -3.88 -25.11
CA ARG A 572 -20.01 -3.49 -25.80
C ARG A 572 -21.07 -3.00 -24.81
N ASN A 573 -21.72 -1.89 -25.14
CA ASN A 573 -22.82 -1.29 -24.39
C ASN A 573 -24.13 -1.46 -25.16
N ARG A 574 -25.17 -1.98 -24.50
CA ARG A 574 -26.48 -2.27 -25.12
C ARG A 574 -27.28 -1.03 -25.53
N GLU A 575 -26.98 0.14 -24.96
CA GLU A 575 -27.62 1.41 -25.29
C GLU A 575 -26.89 2.15 -26.44
N ALA A 576 -25.70 1.67 -26.85
CA ALA A 576 -24.98 2.27 -27.98
C ALA A 576 -25.66 1.95 -29.33
N LEU A 577 -25.47 2.81 -30.34
CA LEU A 577 -26.06 2.66 -31.68
C LEU A 577 -25.90 1.24 -32.23
N GLY A 578 -27.03 0.59 -32.52
CA GLY A 578 -27.08 -0.78 -33.03
C GLY A 578 -27.44 -1.83 -31.98
N GLY A 579 -27.47 -1.47 -30.69
CA GLY A 579 -28.30 -2.01 -29.60
C GLY A 579 -28.52 -3.52 -29.46
N VAL A 580 -27.64 -4.37 -30.01
CA VAL A 580 -27.75 -5.82 -29.92
C VAL A 580 -26.48 -6.37 -29.29
N CYS A 581 -26.65 -6.89 -28.07
CA CYS A 581 -25.76 -7.89 -27.52
C CYS A 581 -25.92 -9.18 -28.34
#